data_AF-A0AA88WFF7-F1
#
_entry.id   AF-A0AA88WFF7-F1
#
_cell.length_a   1.000
_cell.length_b   1.000
_cell.length_c   1.000
_cell.angle_alpha   90.00
_cell.angle_beta   90.00
_cell.angle_gamma   90.00
#
_symmetry.space_group_name_H-M   'P 1'
#
loop_
_entity.id
_entity.type
_entity.pdbx_description
1 polymer ?
#
loop_
_entity_poly.entity_id
_entity_poly.type
_entity_poly.pdbx_seq_one_letter_code
_entity_poly.pdbx_strand_id
1 'polypeptide(L)'
;MLQQIGNAIIDDETTTMGKVDYYWSHALISDELYRGIISNCNYSSPSEICRAYFGQLRITLGNIYRYDIYAPLCSSSSASISVSTIS
;
A
#
# COMPACT_ATOMS: atom_id res chain seq x y z
N MET A 1 8.17 -16.29 27.32
CA MET A 1 7.34 -16.42 26.10
C MET A 1 7.93 -15.51 25.04
N LEU A 2 8.20 -16.03 23.85
CA LEU A 2 8.47 -15.20 22.67
C LEU A 2 7.12 -14.94 21.99
N GLN A 3 6.71 -13.69 21.89
CA GLN A 3 5.60 -13.29 21.02
C GLN A 3 6.19 -12.97 19.63
N GLN A 4 5.57 -13.51 18.58
CA GLN A 4 5.90 -13.18 17.20
C GLN A 4 4.79 -12.32 16.61
N ILE A 5 5.18 -11.22 15.98
CA ILE A 5 4.28 -10.27 15.33
C ILE A 5 4.76 -10.12 13.88
N GLY A 6 3.93 -10.52 12.92
CA GLY A 6 4.24 -10.45 11.49
C GLY A 6 3.47 -9.33 10.81
N ASN A 7 4.17 -8.46 10.07
CA ASN A 7 3.62 -7.40 9.21
C ASN A 7 2.46 -6.59 9.84
N ALA A 8 2.52 -6.38 11.16
CA ALA A 8 1.46 -5.71 11.90
C ALA A 8 1.63 -4.18 11.87
N ILE A 9 0.53 -3.49 12.13
CA ILE A 9 0.55 -2.07 12.48
C ILE A 9 0.95 -1.98 13.94
N ILE A 10 2.10 -1.35 14.22
CA ILE A 10 2.59 -1.13 15.59
C ILE A 10 2.28 0.28 16.06
N ASP A 11 2.51 1.24 15.18
CA ASP A 11 2.20 2.66 15.35
C ASP A 11 1.73 3.22 14.00
N ASP A 12 0.65 3.99 14.02
CA ASP A 12 -0.04 4.43 12.80
C ASP A 12 0.80 5.40 11.97
N GLU A 13 1.53 6.31 12.62
CA GLU A 13 2.36 7.32 11.96
C GLU A 13 3.53 6.66 11.24
N THR A 14 4.33 5.89 11.96
CA THR A 14 5.49 5.18 11.39
C THR A 14 5.08 4.15 10.36
N THR A 15 3.98 3.41 10.58
CA THR A 15 3.44 2.46 9.59
C THR A 15 3.05 3.16 8.30
N THR A 16 2.44 4.35 8.40
CA THR A 16 1.98 5.04 7.19
C THR A 16 3.12 5.72 6.45
N MET A 17 4.11 6.28 7.16
CA MET A 17 5.35 6.76 6.55
C MET A 17 6.13 5.65 5.87
N GLY A 18 6.28 4.50 6.55
CA GLY A 18 6.94 3.32 5.98
C GLY A 18 6.25 2.81 4.71
N LYS A 19 4.92 2.92 4.61
CA LYS A 19 4.19 2.60 3.36
C LYS A 19 4.54 3.57 2.23
N VAL A 20 4.65 4.86 2.51
CA VAL A 20 5.01 5.88 1.51
C VAL A 20 6.44 5.64 1.00
N ASP A 21 7.39 5.38 1.91
CA ASP A 21 8.77 5.02 1.56
C ASP A 21 8.83 3.71 0.75
N TYR A 22 8.03 2.71 1.14
CA TYR A 22 7.92 1.43 0.42
C TYR A 22 7.43 1.64 -1.01
N TYR A 23 6.34 2.39 -1.22
CA TYR A 23 5.82 2.65 -2.55
C TYR A 23 6.79 3.44 -3.42
N TRP A 24 7.50 4.42 -2.86
CA TRP A 24 8.52 5.18 -3.60
C TRP A 24 9.72 4.32 -3.99
N SER A 25 10.29 3.56 -3.04
CA SER A 25 11.43 2.67 -3.30
C SER A 25 11.13 1.52 -4.27
N HIS A 26 9.86 1.18 -4.47
CA HIS A 26 9.40 0.18 -5.43
C HIS A 26 8.87 0.80 -6.74
N ALA A 27 9.18 2.07 -6.99
CA ALA A 27 8.82 2.80 -8.21
C ALA A 27 7.30 2.86 -8.49
N LEU A 28 6.47 2.79 -7.45
CA LEU A 28 5.01 2.89 -7.57
C LEU A 28 4.49 4.33 -7.51
N ILE A 29 5.33 5.28 -7.05
CA ILE A 29 5.02 6.71 -7.03
C ILE A 29 6.21 7.55 -7.48
N SER A 30 5.94 8.77 -7.97
CA SER A 30 6.96 9.70 -8.44
C SER A 30 7.69 10.39 -7.28
N ASP A 31 8.90 10.89 -7.56
CA ASP A 31 9.69 11.72 -6.64
C ASP A 31 8.93 12.97 -6.18
N GLU A 32 8.16 13.58 -7.09
CA GLU A 32 7.34 14.75 -6.80
C GLU A 32 6.26 14.42 -5.76
N LEU A 33 5.54 13.32 -5.95
CA LEU A 33 4.49 12.89 -5.03
C LEU A 33 5.07 12.48 -3.68
N TYR A 34 6.19 11.75 -3.67
CA TYR A 34 6.91 11.41 -2.45
C TYR A 34 7.32 12.67 -1.67
N ARG A 35 8.04 13.59 -2.31
CA ARG A 35 8.47 14.86 -1.69
C ARG A 35 7.29 15.70 -1.23
N GLY A 36 6.20 15.72 -1.99
CA GLY A 36 4.96 16.39 -1.62
C GLY A 36 4.39 15.89 -0.30
N ILE A 37 4.33 14.56 -0.13
CA ILE A 37 3.88 13.94 1.12
C ILE A 37 4.84 14.24 2.27
N ILE A 38 6.14 13.94 2.11
CA ILE A 38 7.15 14.11 3.17
C ILE A 38 7.22 15.57 3.67
N SER A 39 7.02 16.55 2.79
CA SER A 39 7.15 17.97 3.15
C SER A 39 5.88 18.58 3.72
N ASN A 40 4.70 18.02 3.44
CA ASN A 40 3.41 18.67 3.74
C ASN A 40 2.51 17.88 4.70
N CYS A 41 2.89 16.65 5.08
CA CYS A 41 2.11 15.80 5.96
C CYS A 41 2.68 15.73 7.37
N ASN A 42 1.86 16.16 8.33
CA ASN A 42 1.96 15.74 9.72
C ASN A 42 0.83 14.73 9.98
N TYR A 43 1.17 13.50 10.34
CA TYR A 43 0.18 12.41 10.45
C TYR A 43 -0.69 12.50 11.69
N SER A 44 -0.13 13.02 12.77
CA SER A 44 -0.87 13.27 14.00
C SER A 44 -1.94 14.36 13.81
N SER A 45 -1.79 15.23 12.81
CA SER A 45 -2.78 16.26 12.47
C SER A 45 -2.76 16.61 10.96
N PRO A 46 -3.43 15.79 10.12
CA PRO A 46 -3.32 15.94 8.67
C PRO A 46 -4.02 17.21 8.18
N SER A 47 -3.27 18.08 7.51
CA SER A 47 -3.76 19.27 6.81
C SER A 47 -4.60 18.91 5.58
N GLU A 48 -5.33 19.88 5.01
CA GLU A 48 -6.04 19.68 3.73
C GLU A 48 -5.10 19.32 2.58
N ILE A 49 -3.94 19.98 2.53
CA ILE A 49 -2.88 19.70 1.56
C ILE A 49 -2.39 18.25 1.71
N CYS A 50 -2.17 17.80 2.94
CA CYS A 50 -1.77 16.41 3.18
C CYS A 50 -2.84 15.42 2.68
N ARG A 51 -4.12 15.68 2.96
CA ARG A 51 -5.22 14.85 2.44
C ARG A 51 -5.26 14.82 0.91
N ALA A 52 -4.97 15.94 0.25
CA ALA A 52 -4.90 16.01 -1.20
C ALA A 52 -3.78 15.13 -1.77
N TYR A 53 -2.57 15.19 -1.20
CA TYR A 53 -1.46 14.31 -1.60
C TYR A 53 -1.76 12.83 -1.36
N PHE A 54 -2.42 12.49 -0.24
CA PHE A 54 -2.88 11.13 0.01
C PHE A 54 -3.96 10.66 -0.97
N GLY A 55 -4.81 11.57 -1.44
CA GLY A 55 -5.74 11.32 -2.55
C GLY A 55 -4.99 10.98 -3.84
N GLN A 56 -3.97 11.77 -4.19
CA GLN A 56 -3.11 11.51 -5.35
C GLN A 56 -2.34 10.19 -5.23
N LEU A 57 -1.81 9.86 -4.05
CA LEU A 57 -1.20 8.57 -3.75
C LEU A 57 -2.16 7.42 -4.06
N ARG A 58 -3.40 7.50 -3.58
CA ARG A 58 -4.41 6.45 -3.81
C ARG A 58 -4.74 6.29 -5.30
N ILE A 59 -4.83 7.40 -6.04
CA ILE A 59 -5.08 7.37 -7.50
C ILE A 59 -3.89 6.77 -8.24
N THR A 60 -2.67 7.17 -7.88
CA THR A 60 -1.41 6.72 -8.52
C THR A 60 -1.20 5.22 -8.35
N LEU A 61 -1.46 4.69 -7.15
CA LEU A 61 -1.38 3.25 -6.90
C LEU A 61 -2.43 2.43 -7.68
N GLY A 62 -3.56 3.06 -8.04
CA GLY A 62 -4.63 2.41 -8.79
C GLY A 62 -5.14 1.13 -8.14
N ASN A 63 -5.42 0.12 -8.97
CA ASN A 63 -5.93 -1.18 -8.55
C ASN A 63 -4.79 -2.18 -8.30
N ILE A 64 -3.88 -1.88 -7.36
CA ILE A 64 -2.79 -2.79 -6.97
C ILE A 64 -3.17 -3.63 -5.73
N TYR A 65 -2.71 -4.88 -5.67
CA TYR A 65 -2.83 -5.70 -4.47
C TYR A 65 -1.78 -5.28 -3.42
N ARG A 66 -2.17 -4.40 -2.49
CA ARG A 66 -1.26 -3.78 -1.53
C ARG A 66 -0.60 -4.74 -0.52
N TYR A 67 -1.09 -5.96 -0.38
CA TYR A 67 -0.49 -6.97 0.50
C TYR A 67 0.65 -7.74 -0.17
N ASP A 68 0.66 -7.78 -1.50
CA ASP A 68 1.74 -8.33 -2.32
C ASP A 68 1.70 -7.62 -3.69
N ILE A 69 2.55 -6.61 -3.84
CA ILE A 69 2.56 -5.73 -5.03
C ILE A 69 2.98 -6.44 -6.32
N TYR A 70 3.50 -7.66 -6.22
CA TYR A 70 3.90 -8.48 -7.38
C TYR A 70 2.88 -9.58 -7.71
N ALA A 71 1.93 -9.84 -6.82
CA ALA A 71 0.89 -10.83 -7.08
C ALA A 71 -0.15 -10.31 -8.09
N PRO A 72 -0.69 -11.21 -8.93
CA PRO A 72 -1.82 -10.86 -9.78
C PRO A 72 -3.06 -10.55 -8.95
N LEU A 73 -3.93 -9.71 -9.49
CA LEU A 73 -5.24 -9.47 -8.92
C LEU A 73 -6.11 -10.71 -9.05
N CYS A 74 -6.90 -11.01 -8.02
CA CYS A 74 -7.90 -12.07 -8.10
C CYS A 74 -9.02 -11.66 -9.07
N SER A 75 -9.18 -12.39 -10.18
CA SER A 75 -10.34 -12.26 -11.05
C SER A 75 -11.44 -13.23 -10.61
N SER A 76 -12.69 -12.78 -10.61
CA SER A 76 -13.87 -13.63 -10.34
C SER A 76 -14.00 -14.81 -11.33
N SER A 77 -13.38 -14.71 -12.50
CA SER A 77 -13.29 -15.80 -13.48
C SER A 77 -12.26 -16.89 -13.16
N SER A 78 -11.35 -16.65 -12.21
CA SER A 78 -10.29 -17.60 -11.83
C SER A 78 -10.72 -18.60 -10.75
N ALA A 79 -11.90 -18.41 -10.15
CA ALA A 79 -12.45 -19.30 -9.14
C ALA A 79 -12.94 -20.65 -9.71
N SER A 80 -13.05 -20.79 -11.03
CA SER A 80 -13.23 -22.08 -11.68
C SER A 80 -11.87 -22.75 -11.89
N ILE A 81 -11.22 -23.13 -10.79
CA ILE A 81 -10.28 -24.25 -10.86
C ILE A 81 -11.17 -25.47 -11.08
N SER A 82 -11.29 -25.90 -12.33
CA SER A 82 -11.75 -27.24 -12.66
C SER A 82 -10.79 -28.19 -11.96
N VAL A 83 -11.15 -28.67 -10.78
CA VAL A 83 -10.50 -29.85 -10.20
C VAL A 83 -10.85 -30.98 -11.15
N SER A 84 -10.00 -31.20 -12.15
CA SER A 84 -10.01 -32.44 -12.91
C SER A 84 -9.57 -33.52 -11.95
N THR A 85 -10.54 -34.17 -11.31
CA THR A 85 -10.36 -35.50 -10.75
C THR A 85 -9.83 -36.38 -11.89
N ILE A 86 -8.55 -36.75 -11.80
CA ILE A 86 -7.95 -37.78 -12.63
C ILE A 86 -8.74 -39.07 -12.34
N SER A 87 -9.37 -39.61 -13.39
CA SER A 87 -9.96 -40.96 -13.37
C SER A 87 -8.88 -42.03 -13.50
#